data_AF-A0A5A7NQW9-F1
#
_entry.id   AF-A0A5A7NQW9-F1
#
_cell.length_a   1.000
_cell.length_b   1.000
_cell.length_c   1.000
_cell.angle_alpha   90.00
_cell.angle_beta   90.00
_cell.angle_gamma   90.00
#
_symmetry.space_group_name_H-M   'P 1'
#
loop_
_entity.id
_entity.type
_entity.pdbx_description
1 polymer ?
#
loop_
_entity_poly.entity_id
_entity_poly.type
_entity_poly.pdbx_seq_one_letter_code
_entity_poly.pdbx_strand_id
1 'polypeptide(L)'
;MSDYREPPGFPAANDPGARAADTSLGDLFRELTEDVSTLMRQEVRLAKAELQESAKTAGKGAGLLAGAGVAGHFALGFLSLAIAVALSVWIGLGWASLIVAVIWAIIGAVLASRGKKQLESVRGMPQTAATVQEIPPTLKPGEETP
;
A
#
# COMPACT_ATOMS: atom_id res chain seq x y z
N MET A 1 11.46 -85.71 -25.06
CA MET A 1 10.29 -84.83 -25.23
C MET A 1 10.25 -83.94 -24.00
N SER A 2 10.15 -82.63 -24.22
CA SER A 2 10.63 -81.53 -23.35
C SER A 2 10.13 -81.53 -21.91
N ASP A 3 11.06 -81.38 -20.96
CA ASP A 3 10.84 -80.98 -19.57
C ASP A 3 10.57 -79.47 -19.56
N TYR A 4 9.37 -79.05 -19.16
CA TYR A 4 8.95 -77.64 -19.16
C TYR A 4 9.08 -77.10 -17.74
N ARG A 5 10.21 -76.45 -17.46
CA ARG A 5 10.47 -75.74 -16.21
C ARG A 5 9.67 -74.43 -16.22
N GLU A 6 8.77 -74.24 -15.26
CA GLU A 6 8.03 -72.98 -15.10
C GLU A 6 8.99 -71.80 -14.91
N PRO A 7 8.77 -70.66 -15.60
CA PRO A 7 9.57 -69.46 -15.39
C PRO A 7 9.22 -68.78 -14.05
N PRO A 8 10.19 -68.15 -13.36
CA PRO A 8 9.91 -67.40 -12.14
C PRO A 8 8.94 -66.25 -12.42
N GLY A 9 7.87 -66.18 -11.62
CA GLY A 9 6.86 -65.14 -11.72
C GLY A 9 7.47 -63.74 -11.59
N PHE A 10 7.23 -62.89 -12.57
CA PHE A 10 7.58 -61.47 -12.49
C PHE A 10 6.74 -60.83 -11.36
N PRO A 11 7.36 -60.08 -10.42
CA PRO A 11 6.58 -59.33 -9.45
C PRO A 11 5.66 -58.39 -10.20
N ALA A 12 4.36 -58.48 -9.88
CA ALA A 12 3.31 -57.67 -10.50
C ALA A 12 3.78 -56.21 -10.56
N ALA A 13 3.80 -55.67 -11.78
CA ALA A 13 4.01 -54.25 -12.00
C ALA A 13 3.05 -53.51 -11.06
N ASN A 14 3.58 -52.54 -10.32
CA ASN A 14 2.77 -51.67 -9.47
C ASN A 14 1.78 -50.93 -10.37
N ASP A 15 0.59 -51.51 -10.56
CA ASP A 15 -0.48 -50.97 -11.41
C ASP A 15 -0.96 -49.65 -10.80
N PRO A 16 -0.69 -48.50 -11.44
CA PRO A 16 -1.15 -47.21 -10.92
C PRO A 16 -2.68 -47.16 -10.80
N GLY A 17 -3.38 -47.93 -11.64
CA GLY A 17 -4.84 -48.04 -11.65
C GLY A 17 -5.43 -48.77 -10.44
N ALA A 18 -4.68 -49.68 -9.80
CA ALA A 18 -5.16 -50.37 -8.60
C ALA A 18 -5.19 -49.45 -7.37
N ARG A 19 -4.24 -48.51 -7.25
CA ARG A 19 -4.22 -47.51 -6.16
C ARG A 19 -5.32 -46.44 -6.32
N ALA A 20 -5.70 -46.14 -7.56
CA ALA A 20 -6.78 -45.19 -7.84
C ALA A 20 -8.17 -45.75 -7.46
N ALA A 21 -8.36 -47.07 -7.50
CA ALA A 21 -9.59 -47.72 -7.06
C ALA A 21 -9.78 -47.75 -5.53
N ASP A 22 -8.69 -47.59 -4.76
CA ASP A 22 -8.69 -47.57 -3.30
C ASP A 22 -8.71 -46.14 -2.70
N THR A 23 -8.60 -45.10 -3.52
CA THR A 23 -8.67 -43.71 -3.04
C THR A 23 -10.13 -43.35 -2.80
N SER A 24 -10.50 -43.13 -1.54
CA SER A 24 -11.89 -42.83 -1.20
C SER A 24 -12.27 -41.42 -1.66
N LEU A 25 -13.56 -41.18 -1.90
CA LEU A 25 -14.10 -39.82 -2.14
C LEU A 25 -13.72 -38.83 -1.01
N GLY A 26 -13.50 -39.32 0.21
CA GLY A 26 -13.04 -38.52 1.34
C GLY A 26 -11.59 -38.04 1.18
N ASP A 27 -10.73 -38.84 0.57
CA ASP A 27 -9.33 -38.49 0.34
C ASP A 27 -9.20 -37.41 -0.75
N LEU A 28 -10.01 -37.50 -1.81
CA LEU A 28 -10.08 -36.47 -2.86
C LEU A 28 -10.61 -35.13 -2.33
N PHE A 29 -11.61 -35.16 -1.44
CA PHE A 29 -12.13 -33.95 -0.80
C PHE A 29 -11.11 -33.32 0.14
N ARG A 30 -10.34 -34.15 0.85
CA ARG A 30 -9.26 -33.71 1.73
C ARG A 30 -8.15 -33.02 0.93
N GLU A 31 -7.72 -33.63 -0.17
CA GLU A 31 -6.69 -33.08 -1.05
C GLU A 31 -7.14 -31.76 -1.69
N LEU A 32 -8.37 -31.67 -2.19
CA LEU A 32 -8.93 -30.43 -2.73
C LEU A 32 -8.99 -29.31 -1.67
N THR A 33 -9.41 -29.64 -0.45
CA THR A 33 -9.47 -28.66 0.65
C THR A 33 -8.08 -28.17 1.04
N GLU A 34 -7.09 -29.08 1.03
CA GLU A 34 -5.69 -28.76 1.30
C GLU A 34 -5.08 -27.85 0.23
N ASP A 35 -5.40 -28.12 -1.04
CA ASP A 35 -4.99 -27.30 -2.19
C ASP A 35 -5.59 -25.90 -2.14
N VAL A 36 -6.90 -25.78 -1.92
CA VAL A 36 -7.57 -24.48 -1.77
C VAL A 36 -7.00 -23.70 -0.58
N SER A 37 -6.75 -24.39 0.54
CA SER A 37 -6.11 -23.79 1.71
C SER A 37 -4.69 -23.29 1.39
N THR A 38 -3.96 -24.02 0.55
CA THR A 38 -2.61 -23.67 0.10
C THR A 38 -2.61 -22.47 -0.85
N LEU A 39 -3.53 -22.43 -1.81
CA LEU A 39 -3.74 -21.29 -2.70
C LEU A 39 -4.09 -20.02 -1.92
N MET A 40 -5.02 -20.12 -0.97
CA MET A 40 -5.41 -18.97 -0.15
C MET A 40 -4.23 -18.43 0.66
N ARG A 41 -3.40 -19.31 1.24
CA ARG A 41 -2.14 -18.90 1.90
C ARG A 41 -1.14 -18.28 0.93
N GLN A 42 -1.11 -18.70 -0.34
CA GLN A 42 -0.24 -18.12 -1.36
C GLN A 42 -0.71 -16.72 -1.76
N GLU A 43 -2.01 -16.53 -2.02
CA GLU A 43 -2.60 -15.22 -2.33
C GLU A 43 -2.36 -14.21 -1.20
N VAL A 44 -2.56 -14.62 0.06
CA VAL A 44 -2.24 -13.75 1.21
C VAL A 44 -0.75 -13.41 1.27
N ARG A 45 0.14 -14.37 0.97
CA ARG A 45 1.59 -14.12 0.91
C ARG A 45 1.97 -13.17 -0.22
N LEU A 46 1.35 -13.32 -1.38
CA LEU A 46 1.56 -12.49 -2.55
C LEU A 46 1.06 -11.06 -2.31
N ALA A 47 -0.19 -10.91 -1.86
CA ALA A 47 -0.76 -9.62 -1.49
C ALA A 47 0.08 -8.92 -0.42
N LYS A 48 0.57 -9.67 0.59
CA LYS A 48 1.49 -9.11 1.59
C LYS A 48 2.81 -8.63 0.97
N ALA A 49 3.39 -9.38 0.03
CA ALA A 49 4.61 -8.99 -0.66
C ALA A 49 4.41 -7.73 -1.52
N GLU A 50 3.31 -7.67 -2.28
CA GLU A 50 2.97 -6.52 -3.12
C GLU A 50 2.67 -5.27 -2.29
N LEU A 51 1.96 -5.42 -1.16
CA LEU A 51 1.75 -4.34 -0.20
C LEU A 51 3.07 -3.86 0.40
N GLN A 52 3.98 -4.77 0.74
CA GLN A 52 5.29 -4.41 1.29
C GLN A 52 6.15 -3.66 0.26
N GLU A 53 6.16 -4.10 -0.99
CA GLU A 53 6.87 -3.44 -2.10
C GLU A 53 6.27 -2.07 -2.39
N SER A 54 4.94 -1.97 -2.43
CA SER A 54 4.20 -0.72 -2.58
C SER A 54 4.52 0.25 -1.45
N ALA A 55 4.50 -0.22 -0.20
CA ALA A 55 4.83 0.59 0.98
C ALA A 55 6.29 1.06 0.96
N LYS A 56 7.23 0.22 0.52
CA LYS A 56 8.65 0.60 0.38
C LYS A 56 8.84 1.68 -0.68
N THR A 57 8.19 1.54 -1.83
CA THR A 57 8.27 2.50 -2.93
C THR A 57 7.61 3.83 -2.54
N ALA A 58 6.40 3.78 -1.97
CA ALA A 58 5.72 4.95 -1.43
C ALA A 58 6.54 5.63 -0.32
N GLY A 59 7.12 4.85 0.60
CA GLY A 59 7.98 5.35 1.67
C GLY A 59 9.24 6.03 1.15
N LYS A 60 9.91 5.47 0.15
CA LYS A 60 11.05 6.11 -0.52
C LYS A 60 10.63 7.41 -1.20
N GLY A 61 9.51 7.41 -1.92
CA GLY A 61 8.96 8.59 -2.57
C GLY A 61 8.64 9.71 -1.57
N ALA A 62 7.93 9.36 -0.49
CA ALA A 62 7.63 10.28 0.60
C ALA A 62 8.89 10.83 1.26
N GLY A 63 9.90 9.98 1.50
CA GLY A 63 11.19 10.39 2.05
C GLY A 63 11.94 11.36 1.13
N LEU A 64 11.96 11.11 -0.19
CA LEU A 64 12.57 12.00 -1.17
C LEU A 64 11.84 13.35 -1.23
N LEU A 65 10.51 13.35 -1.22
CA LEU A 65 9.72 14.60 -1.22
C LEU A 65 9.91 15.39 0.08
N ALA A 66 9.96 14.72 1.24
CA ALA A 66 10.26 15.36 2.51
C ALA A 66 11.67 15.97 2.50
N GLY A 67 12.67 15.22 2.05
CA GLY A 67 14.04 15.70 1.89
C GLY A 67 14.14 16.89 0.93
N ALA A 68 13.44 16.85 -0.21
CA ALA A 68 13.36 17.96 -1.16
C ALA A 68 12.68 19.19 -0.53
N GLY A 69 11.66 19.02 0.30
CA GLY A 69 11.03 20.09 1.06
C GLY A 69 12.01 20.78 2.02
N VAL A 70 12.78 20.01 2.78
CA VAL A 70 13.80 20.53 3.70
C VAL A 70 14.93 21.23 2.94
N ALA A 71 15.47 20.59 1.90
CA ALA A 71 16.51 21.17 1.06
C ALA A 71 16.04 22.46 0.37
N GLY A 72 14.81 22.46 -0.16
CA GLY A 72 14.17 23.64 -0.74
C GLY A 72 13.99 24.76 0.27
N HIS A 73 13.60 24.46 1.51
CA HIS A 73 13.50 25.45 2.57
C HIS A 73 14.84 26.14 2.86
N PHE A 74 15.93 25.37 3.03
CA PHE A 74 17.26 25.93 3.21
C PHE A 74 17.74 26.72 1.98
N ALA A 75 17.50 26.21 0.77
CA ALA A 75 17.86 26.92 -0.46
C ALA A 75 17.18 28.29 -0.55
N LEU A 76 15.90 28.37 -0.20
CA LEU A 76 15.15 29.63 -0.13
C LEU A 76 15.72 30.59 0.93
N GLY A 77 16.14 30.08 2.09
CA GLY A 77 16.83 30.86 3.11
C GLY A 77 18.16 31.44 2.63
N PHE A 78 19.02 30.61 2.03
CA PHE A 78 20.29 31.08 1.47
C PHE A 78 20.10 32.04 0.30
N LEU A 79 19.12 31.80 -0.57
CA LEU A 79 18.77 32.72 -1.65
C LEU A 79 18.33 34.07 -1.10
N SER A 80 17.54 34.08 -0.03
CA SER A 80 17.09 35.31 0.64
C SER A 80 18.27 36.11 1.20
N LEU A 81 19.23 35.44 1.84
CA LEU A 81 20.48 36.06 2.29
C LEU A 81 21.31 36.59 1.12
N ALA A 82 21.45 35.82 0.05
CA ALA A 82 22.20 36.24 -1.13
C ALA A 82 21.59 37.50 -1.77
N ILE A 83 20.26 37.56 -1.90
CA ILE A 83 19.55 38.75 -2.40
C ILE A 83 19.76 39.93 -1.46
N ALA A 84 19.60 39.74 -0.14
CA ALA A 84 19.79 40.80 0.83
C ALA A 84 21.22 41.36 0.79
N VAL A 85 22.24 40.50 0.72
CA VAL A 85 23.65 40.91 0.59
C VAL A 85 23.88 41.63 -0.74
N ALA A 86 23.41 41.09 -1.86
CA ALA A 86 23.58 41.71 -3.17
C ALA A 86 22.95 43.10 -3.23
N LEU A 87 21.74 43.26 -2.68
CA LEU A 87 21.03 44.54 -2.68
C LEU A 87 21.61 45.53 -1.66
N SER A 88 22.21 45.02 -0.58
CA SER A 88 22.82 45.85 0.47
C SER A 88 23.93 46.77 -0.04
N VAL A 89 24.59 46.42 -1.16
CA VAL A 89 25.62 47.25 -1.81
C VAL A 89 25.08 48.61 -2.25
N TRP A 90 23.78 48.70 -2.57
CA TRP A 90 23.17 49.91 -3.11
C TRP A 90 22.35 50.69 -2.07
N ILE A 91 21.68 49.98 -1.15
CA ILE A 91 20.68 50.58 -0.25
C ILE A 91 20.92 50.27 1.24
N GLY A 92 21.99 49.56 1.57
CA GLY A 92 22.30 49.10 2.91
C GLY A 92 21.50 47.85 3.33
N LEU A 93 22.05 47.10 4.29
CA LEU A 93 21.53 45.79 4.69
C LEU A 93 20.12 45.88 5.34
N GLY A 94 19.82 46.97 6.04
CA GLY A 94 18.51 47.18 6.65
C GLY A 94 17.38 47.25 5.62
N TRP A 95 17.52 48.11 4.61
CA TRP A 95 16.50 48.25 3.56
C TRP A 95 16.45 47.03 2.64
N ALA A 96 17.61 46.43 2.35
CA ALA A 96 17.67 45.20 1.57
C ALA A 96 16.92 44.04 2.25
N SER A 97 17.14 43.82 3.55
CA SER A 97 16.44 42.78 4.30
C SER A 97 14.94 43.07 4.46
N LEU A 98 14.53 44.33 4.59
CA LEU A 98 13.12 44.72 4.61
C LEU A 98 12.41 44.38 3.29
N ILE A 99 13.04 44.65 2.14
CA ILE A 99 12.47 44.30 0.82
C ILE A 99 12.28 42.78 0.70
N VAL A 100 13.29 42.00 1.07
CA VAL A 100 13.21 40.53 1.05
C VAL A 100 12.10 40.03 1.99
N ALA A 101 11.96 40.62 3.18
CA ALA A 101 10.89 40.28 4.11
C ALA A 101 9.49 40.59 3.55
N VAL A 102 9.30 41.74 2.88
CA VAL A 102 8.04 42.09 2.24
C VAL A 102 7.70 41.10 1.12
N ILE A 103 8.68 40.68 0.31
CA ILE A 103 8.48 39.66 -0.73
C ILE A 103 7.96 38.35 -0.09
N TRP A 104 8.60 37.88 0.98
CA TRP A 104 8.14 36.69 1.70
C TRP A 104 6.76 36.84 2.34
N ALA A 105 6.45 38.03 2.87
CA ALA A 105 5.13 38.32 3.42
C ALA A 105 4.04 38.20 2.34
N ILE A 106 4.28 38.72 1.13
CA ILE A 106 3.36 38.60 0.00
C ILE A 106 3.20 37.14 -0.42
N ILE A 107 4.32 36.42 -0.62
CA ILE A 107 4.29 34.99 -0.96
C ILE A 107 3.50 34.21 0.10
N GLY A 108 3.79 34.44 1.39
CA GLY A 108 3.11 33.81 2.52
C GLY A 108 1.61 34.10 2.54
N ALA A 109 1.21 35.35 2.33
CA ALA A 109 -0.20 35.75 2.28
C ALA A 109 -0.95 35.03 1.14
N VAL A 110 -0.33 34.92 -0.05
CA VAL A 110 -0.90 34.21 -1.20
C VAL A 110 -1.02 32.71 -0.92
N LEU A 111 0.04 32.08 -0.39
CA LEU A 111 0.03 30.66 -0.05
C LEU A 111 -1.00 30.34 1.03
N ALA A 112 -1.05 31.12 2.10
CA ALA A 112 -2.03 30.96 3.17
C ALA A 112 -3.47 31.11 2.64
N SER A 113 -3.71 32.09 1.76
CA SER A 113 -5.02 32.31 1.16
C SER A 113 -5.45 31.15 0.27
N ARG A 114 -4.54 30.59 -0.55
CA ARG A 114 -4.84 29.41 -1.39
C ARG A 114 -5.00 28.15 -0.56
N GLY A 115 -4.14 27.95 0.44
CA GLY A 115 -4.21 26.82 1.37
C GLY A 115 -5.54 26.81 2.11
N LYS A 116 -5.98 27.95 2.62
CA LYS A 116 -7.30 28.10 3.26
C LYS A 116 -8.45 27.68 2.34
N LYS A 117 -8.46 28.17 1.09
CA LYS A 117 -9.48 27.80 0.09
C LYS A 117 -9.50 26.30 -0.22
N GLN A 118 -8.33 25.67 -0.35
CA GLN A 118 -8.23 24.22 -0.58
C GLN A 118 -8.70 23.39 0.63
N LEU A 119 -8.43 23.86 1.86
CA LEU A 119 -8.94 23.18 3.06
C LEU A 119 -10.46 23.32 3.20
N GLU A 120 -11.01 24.48 2.82
CA GLU A 120 -12.46 24.71 2.79
C GLU A 120 -13.17 23.79 1.79
N SER A 121 -12.59 23.54 0.60
CA SER A 121 -13.17 22.60 -0.37
C SER A 121 -13.17 21.14 0.11
N VAL A 122 -12.20 20.74 0.93
CA VAL A 122 -12.16 19.40 1.53
C VAL A 122 -13.18 19.27 2.68
N ARG A 123 -13.35 20.33 3.48
CA ARG A 123 -14.37 20.38 4.54
C ARG A 123 -15.81 20.40 4.01
N GLY A 124 -16.01 20.84 2.77
CA GLY A 124 -17.29 20.80 2.04
C GLY A 124 -17.77 19.40 1.61
N MET A 125 -17.10 18.32 2.02
CA MET A 125 -17.51 16.93 1.76
C MET A 125 -18.14 16.22 3.00
N PRO A 126 -19.15 16.77 3.71
CA PRO A 126 -19.78 16.09 4.84
C PRO A 126 -21.01 15.28 4.36
N GLN A 127 -20.83 14.14 3.69
CA GLN A 127 -21.91 13.14 3.54
C GLN A 127 -21.44 11.68 3.61
N THR A 128 -20.19 11.39 3.22
CA THR A 128 -19.69 9.99 3.23
C THR A 128 -19.33 9.47 4.62
N ALA A 129 -19.00 10.36 5.57
CA ALA A 129 -18.76 9.98 6.98
C ALA A 129 -20.05 9.81 7.80
N ALA A 130 -21.15 10.47 7.38
CA ALA A 130 -22.45 10.33 8.02
C ALA A 130 -23.14 9.01 7.62
N THR A 131 -22.89 8.52 6.40
CA THR A 131 -23.47 7.26 5.90
C THR A 131 -22.95 6.03 6.66
N VAL A 132 -21.75 6.08 7.26
CA VAL A 132 -21.22 4.99 8.11
C VAL A 132 -21.87 4.95 9.50
N GLN A 133 -22.48 6.05 9.94
CA GLN A 133 -23.20 6.13 11.21
C GLN A 133 -24.70 5.81 11.07
N GLU A 134 -25.22 5.72 9.84
CA GLU A 134 -26.56 5.20 9.52
C GLU A 134 -26.54 3.72 9.14
N ILE A 135 -25.80 2.88 9.86
CA ILE A 135 -26.10 1.44 9.86
C ILE A 135 -27.18 1.22 10.92
N PRO A 136 -28.47 1.12 10.55
CA PRO A 136 -29.54 0.90 11.52
C PRO A 136 -29.32 -0.41 12.29
N PRO A 137 -29.72 -0.48 13.58
CA PRO A 137 -29.57 -1.68 14.42
C PRO A 137 -30.39 -2.90 13.98
N THR A 138 -30.98 -2.86 12.78
CA THR A 138 -31.77 -3.95 12.18
C THR A 138 -30.92 -5.01 11.49
N LEU A 139 -29.60 -4.82 11.33
CA LEU A 139 -28.68 -5.90 10.96
C LEU A 139 -28.27 -6.73 12.20
N LYS A 140 -29.27 -7.26 12.90
CA LYS A 140 -29.12 -8.43 13.76
C LYS A 140 -29.73 -9.63 13.03
N PRO A 141 -28.94 -10.42 12.30
CA PRO A 141 -29.40 -11.70 11.79
C PRO A 141 -29.63 -12.67 12.97
N GLY A 142 -30.89 -13.06 13.18
CA GLY A 142 -31.24 -14.31 13.88
C GLY A 142 -31.18 -14.29 15.41
N GLU A 143 -32.00 -13.47 16.07
CA GLU A 143 -32.59 -13.94 17.34
C GLU A 143 -33.81 -14.79 16.96
N GLU A 144 -33.55 -16.07 16.76
CA GLU A 144 -34.54 -17.13 16.68
C GLU A 144 -35.39 -17.08 17.97
N THR A 145 -36.70 -16.93 17.81
CA THR A 145 -37.65 -17.02 18.92
C THR A 145 -38.10 -18.48 19.06
N PRO A 146 -38.07 -19.08 20.27
CA PRO A 146 -38.40 -20.49 20.51
C PRO A 146 -39.88 -20.82 20.36
#